data_AF-A0A9P6R8D0-F1
#
_entry.id   AF-A0A9P6R8D0-F1
#
_cell.length_a   1.000
_cell.length_b   1.000
_cell.length_c   1.000
_cell.angle_alpha   90.00
_cell.angle_beta   90.00
_cell.angle_gamma   90.00
#
_symmetry.space_group_name_H-M   'P 1'
#
loop_
_entity.id
_entity.type
_entity.pdbx_description
1 polymer ?
#
loop_
_entity_poly.entity_id
_entity_poly.type
_entity_poly.pdbx_seq_one_letter_code
_entity_poly.pdbx_strand_id
1 'polypeptide(L)'
;ANGMMVVAPAGDDGGDGVWMVSDTGLGESASSVASVDNNYGRYPSFTYADISRPYSSFVAINPAPIAILPLFNFFDGKLADGCQPSQYNQVDVDGKFVLVTGNNIHCSMELRAFFAQDAGAAGIIIQTTPFGIAPVPDLDNQDFPVGDFSKMPIQDVSFGFPFPVVNGRDPNGLLSKTPPGTSFDLRGPVNELVPVVLTREGSPTPRLTIRVYDSQNVFKGYLYSPDLGLADIAMGRDRNWWKPNYFSLQRWSWLGDVLPEGTSTLLSLPSESYRLEVASQRKFTAGLYPQDYEIFDLGTYNILTNNGPQQPFK
;
A
#
# COMPACT_ATOMS: atom_id res chain seq x y z
N ALA A 1 -25.06 -19.97 -17.22
CA ALA A 1 -23.63 -20.24 -17.48
C ALA A 1 -23.50 -20.89 -18.85
N ASN A 2 -22.73 -20.30 -19.78
CA ASN A 2 -22.63 -20.74 -21.19
C ASN A 2 -21.56 -21.84 -21.42
N GLY A 3 -21.20 -22.62 -20.40
CA GLY A 3 -20.15 -23.64 -20.51
C GLY A 3 -18.73 -23.09 -20.73
N MET A 4 -18.48 -21.81 -20.41
CA MET A 4 -17.14 -21.20 -20.52
C MET A 4 -16.36 -21.36 -19.22
N MET A 5 -15.09 -21.74 -19.33
CA MET A 5 -14.14 -21.73 -18.22
C MET A 5 -13.49 -20.35 -18.12
N VAL A 6 -13.49 -19.77 -16.91
CA VAL A 6 -12.77 -18.54 -16.60
C VAL A 6 -11.48 -18.93 -15.89
N VAL A 7 -10.35 -18.52 -16.43
CA VAL A 7 -9.02 -18.71 -15.81
C VAL A 7 -8.46 -17.33 -15.51
N ALA A 8 -8.06 -17.11 -14.26
CA ALA A 8 -7.56 -15.82 -13.80
C ALA A 8 -6.26 -16.00 -13.01
N PRO A 9 -5.32 -15.05 -13.09
CA PRO A 9 -4.12 -15.08 -12.26
C PRO A 9 -4.50 -14.91 -10.79
N ALA A 10 -3.81 -15.63 -9.92
CA ALA A 10 -3.94 -15.41 -8.49
C ALA A 10 -3.43 -14.03 -8.07
N GLY A 11 -2.65 -13.34 -8.89
CA GLY A 11 -2.02 -12.06 -8.54
C GLY A 11 -0.61 -12.26 -7.98
N ASP A 12 0.19 -11.20 -8.01
CA ASP A 12 1.60 -11.15 -7.63
C ASP A 12 1.83 -10.34 -6.34
N ASP A 13 0.77 -10.11 -5.58
CA ASP A 13 0.78 -9.06 -4.57
C ASP A 13 1.53 -9.41 -3.26
N GLY A 14 1.97 -10.66 -3.00
CA GLY A 14 2.87 -10.90 -1.86
C GLY A 14 2.98 -12.31 -1.26
N GLY A 15 3.71 -12.39 -0.14
CA GLY A 15 4.18 -13.62 0.53
C GLY A 15 3.19 -14.31 1.46
N ASP A 16 2.00 -13.74 1.68
CA ASP A 16 0.94 -14.38 2.47
C ASP A 16 0.08 -15.35 1.60
N GLY A 17 0.57 -15.76 0.44
CA GLY A 17 -0.03 -16.84 -0.38
C GLY A 17 -1.52 -16.64 -0.69
N VAL A 18 -2.35 -17.61 -0.30
CA VAL A 18 -3.81 -17.64 -0.51
C VAL A 18 -4.55 -16.39 0.01
N TRP A 19 -3.97 -15.65 0.95
CA TRP A 19 -4.54 -14.42 1.50
C TRP A 19 -4.43 -13.22 0.57
N MET A 20 -3.68 -13.39 -0.52
CA MET A 20 -3.30 -12.33 -1.46
C MET A 20 -3.88 -12.53 -2.87
N VAL A 21 -4.83 -13.45 -3.04
CA VAL A 21 -5.42 -13.77 -4.34
C VAL A 21 -6.26 -12.60 -4.87
N SER A 22 -6.09 -12.27 -6.15
CA SER A 22 -6.84 -11.22 -6.86
C SER A 22 -8.33 -11.54 -6.93
N ASP A 23 -9.19 -10.52 -6.95
CA ASP A 23 -10.65 -10.71 -7.05
C ASP A 23 -11.05 -11.57 -8.25
N THR A 24 -10.35 -11.41 -9.38
CA THR A 24 -10.58 -12.22 -10.57
C THR A 24 -10.28 -13.70 -10.37
N GLY A 25 -9.33 -14.03 -9.49
CA GLY A 25 -8.98 -15.40 -9.08
C GLY A 25 -9.86 -15.97 -7.96
N LEU A 26 -10.75 -15.18 -7.35
CA LEU A 26 -11.59 -15.59 -6.21
C LEU A 26 -13.01 -16.01 -6.59
N GLY A 27 -13.42 -15.85 -7.85
CA GLY A 27 -14.74 -16.27 -8.29
C GLY A 27 -14.96 -17.77 -8.14
N GLU A 28 -16.09 -18.19 -7.55
CA GLU A 28 -16.44 -19.62 -7.35
C GLU A 28 -16.44 -20.42 -8.66
N SER A 29 -16.73 -19.75 -9.79
CA SER A 29 -16.73 -20.34 -11.13
C SER A 29 -15.43 -20.10 -11.92
N ALA A 30 -14.42 -19.49 -11.29
CA ALA A 30 -13.12 -19.22 -11.89
C ALA A 30 -12.06 -20.22 -11.41
N SER A 31 -11.08 -20.50 -12.26
CA SER A 31 -9.87 -21.22 -11.89
C SER A 31 -8.75 -20.21 -11.62
N SER A 32 -8.31 -20.15 -10.37
CA SER A 32 -7.19 -19.31 -9.94
C SER A 32 -5.86 -19.99 -10.25
N VAL A 33 -4.95 -19.29 -10.92
CA VAL A 33 -3.64 -19.83 -11.30
C VAL A 33 -2.54 -19.10 -10.55
N ALA A 34 -1.87 -19.84 -9.65
CA ALA A 34 -0.64 -19.40 -9.01
C ALA A 34 0.56 -19.57 -9.96
N SER A 35 1.59 -18.74 -9.76
CA SER A 35 2.87 -18.89 -10.45
C SER A 35 3.82 -19.72 -9.61
N VAL A 36 4.52 -20.66 -10.24
CA VAL A 36 5.67 -21.36 -9.66
C VAL A 36 6.87 -21.10 -10.54
N ASP A 37 8.03 -20.89 -9.92
CA ASP A 37 9.27 -20.72 -10.65
C ASP A 37 9.65 -22.02 -11.36
N ASN A 38 10.08 -21.89 -12.62
CA ASN A 38 10.55 -23.04 -13.38
C ASN A 38 12.00 -23.36 -13.01
N ASN A 39 12.37 -24.65 -13.03
CA ASN A 39 13.75 -25.10 -12.85
C ASN A 39 14.69 -24.56 -13.95
N TYR A 40 14.14 -24.09 -15.07
CA TYR A 40 14.88 -23.56 -16.20
C TYR A 40 14.26 -22.25 -16.68
N GLY A 41 15.10 -21.27 -16.96
CA GLY A 41 14.71 -19.98 -17.54
C GLY A 41 15.71 -19.50 -18.58
N ARG A 42 15.24 -18.70 -19.53
CA ARG A 42 16.11 -18.04 -20.50
C ARG A 42 16.40 -16.63 -20.01
N TYR A 43 17.65 -16.39 -19.64
CA TYR A 43 18.12 -15.09 -19.19
C TYR A 43 19.15 -14.52 -20.18
N PRO A 44 19.23 -13.19 -20.33
CA PRO A 44 20.41 -12.60 -20.91
C PRO A 44 21.62 -12.90 -20.00
N SER A 45 22.81 -12.96 -20.57
CA SER A 45 24.03 -13.28 -19.84
C SER A 45 25.17 -12.35 -20.20
N PHE A 46 26.08 -12.15 -19.26
CA PHE A 46 27.37 -11.49 -19.48
C PHE A 46 28.50 -12.44 -19.10
N THR A 47 29.68 -12.23 -19.66
CA THR A 47 30.87 -13.02 -19.30
C THR A 47 31.74 -12.22 -18.35
N TYR A 48 32.10 -12.83 -17.22
CA TYR A 48 33.04 -12.27 -16.25
C TYR A 48 33.95 -13.39 -15.74
N ALA A 49 35.27 -13.16 -15.78
CA ALA A 49 36.29 -14.16 -15.45
C ALA A 49 36.06 -15.49 -16.20
N ASP A 50 35.82 -15.41 -17.52
CA ASP A 50 35.56 -16.53 -18.43
C ASP A 50 34.32 -17.38 -18.09
N ILE A 51 33.45 -16.90 -17.20
CA ILE A 51 32.21 -17.58 -16.83
C ILE A 51 31.02 -16.75 -17.30
N SER A 52 30.12 -17.38 -18.04
CA SER A 52 28.82 -16.79 -18.40
C SER A 52 27.91 -16.74 -17.17
N ARG A 53 27.40 -15.56 -16.85
CA ARG A 53 26.52 -15.30 -15.71
C ARG A 53 25.18 -14.78 -16.21
N PRO A 54 24.04 -15.40 -15.84
CA PRO A 54 22.74 -14.85 -16.16
C PRO A 54 22.50 -13.57 -15.35
N TYR A 55 21.72 -12.65 -15.91
CA TYR A 55 21.26 -11.47 -15.19
C TYR A 55 19.79 -11.19 -15.50
N SER A 56 19.16 -10.43 -14.61
CA SER A 56 17.87 -9.79 -14.84
C SER A 56 18.08 -8.28 -14.80
N SER A 57 17.59 -7.57 -15.81
CA SER A 57 17.75 -6.12 -15.92
C SER A 57 16.53 -5.40 -15.36
N PHE A 58 16.74 -4.45 -14.44
CA PHE A 58 15.69 -3.54 -14.01
C PHE A 58 15.35 -2.49 -15.09
N VAL A 59 16.35 -2.14 -15.92
CA VAL A 59 16.20 -1.25 -17.08
C VAL A 59 16.85 -1.92 -18.28
N ALA A 60 16.18 -1.92 -19.44
CA ALA A 60 16.76 -2.47 -20.66
C ALA A 60 18.03 -1.68 -21.04
N ILE A 61 19.17 -2.36 -21.02
CA ILE A 61 20.45 -1.82 -21.49
C ILE A 61 20.93 -2.71 -22.62
N ASN A 62 21.39 -2.11 -23.72
CA ASN A 62 22.27 -2.76 -24.68
C ASN A 62 23.70 -2.39 -24.29
N PRO A 63 24.36 -3.15 -23.41
CA PRO A 63 25.72 -2.81 -23.03
C PRO A 63 26.63 -2.97 -24.25
N ALA A 64 27.34 -1.90 -24.59
CA ALA A 64 28.59 -2.03 -25.33
C ALA A 64 29.58 -2.90 -24.52
N PRO A 65 30.62 -3.49 -25.13
CA PRO A 65 31.63 -4.21 -24.37
C PRO A 65 32.35 -3.24 -23.42
N ILE A 66 31.93 -3.25 -22.16
CA ILE A 66 32.41 -2.36 -21.09
C ILE A 66 33.04 -3.24 -20.01
N ALA A 67 34.14 -2.76 -19.42
CA ALA A 67 34.83 -3.46 -18.35
C ALA A 67 33.94 -3.54 -17.09
N ILE A 68 33.98 -4.70 -16.43
CA ILE A 68 33.34 -4.94 -15.13
C ILE A 68 34.40 -4.78 -14.03
N LEU A 69 34.13 -3.92 -13.06
CA LEU A 69 35.01 -3.59 -11.95
C LEU A 69 34.37 -3.98 -10.61
N PRO A 70 34.87 -5.01 -9.91
CA PRO A 70 34.41 -5.33 -8.57
C PRO A 70 34.79 -4.22 -7.57
N LEU A 71 33.82 -3.78 -6.78
CA LEU A 71 34.07 -2.88 -5.65
C LEU A 71 34.31 -3.71 -4.39
N PHE A 72 35.43 -3.48 -3.72
CA PHE A 72 35.76 -4.17 -2.48
C PHE A 72 35.67 -3.21 -1.29
N ASN A 73 35.21 -3.72 -0.15
CA ASN A 73 35.30 -3.02 1.11
C ASN A 73 36.76 -3.03 1.59
N PHE A 74 37.29 -1.85 1.84
CA PHE A 74 38.68 -1.64 2.26
C PHE A 74 39.05 -2.43 3.53
N PHE A 75 38.10 -2.60 4.46
CA PHE A 75 38.40 -3.18 5.77
C PHE A 75 38.53 -4.71 5.76
N ASP A 76 37.80 -5.40 4.88
CA ASP A 76 37.73 -6.87 4.89
C ASP A 76 38.02 -7.52 3.53
N GLY A 77 38.24 -6.72 2.47
CA GLY A 77 38.50 -7.19 1.11
C GLY A 77 37.32 -7.92 0.48
N LYS A 78 36.13 -7.88 1.08
CA LYS A 78 34.92 -8.49 0.52
C LYS A 78 34.27 -7.55 -0.46
N LEU A 79 33.42 -8.08 -1.34
CA LEU A 79 32.68 -7.27 -2.29
C LEU A 79 31.76 -6.28 -1.51
N ALA A 80 31.90 -4.99 -1.79
CA ALA A 80 31.14 -3.93 -1.14
C ALA A 80 29.64 -4.02 -1.47
N ASP A 81 28.79 -3.46 -0.62
CA ASP A 81 27.32 -3.45 -0.82
C ASP A 81 26.84 -2.28 -1.70
N GLY A 82 27.72 -1.36 -2.06
CA GLY A 82 27.42 -0.21 -2.91
C GLY A 82 26.53 0.86 -2.26
N CYS A 83 26.30 0.77 -0.95
CA CYS A 83 25.38 1.64 -0.22
C CYS A 83 26.00 2.97 0.25
N GLN A 84 27.29 3.19 0.03
CA GLN A 84 27.99 4.39 0.49
C GLN A 84 28.79 5.04 -0.65
N PRO A 85 28.66 6.36 -0.90
CA PRO A 85 29.45 7.04 -1.93
C PRO A 85 30.96 6.85 -1.78
N SER A 86 31.46 6.76 -0.54
CA SER A 86 32.88 6.56 -0.25
C SER A 86 33.45 5.23 -0.74
N GLN A 87 32.61 4.24 -1.07
CA GLN A 87 33.05 2.98 -1.66
C GLN A 87 33.50 3.16 -3.12
N TYR A 88 32.89 4.10 -3.84
CA TYR A 88 33.19 4.35 -5.25
C TYR A 88 34.45 5.20 -5.44
N ASN A 89 34.82 6.02 -4.45
CA ASN A 89 36.01 6.87 -4.48
C ASN A 89 37.34 6.08 -4.37
N GLN A 90 37.27 4.77 -4.16
CA GLN A 90 38.45 3.91 -3.93
C GLN A 90 39.07 3.42 -5.24
N VAL A 91 38.31 3.45 -6.33
CA VAL A 91 38.72 2.94 -7.65
C VAL A 91 38.16 3.84 -8.74
N ASP A 92 38.83 3.88 -9.89
CA ASP A 92 38.32 4.60 -11.06
C ASP A 92 37.15 3.81 -11.67
N VAL A 93 35.92 4.30 -11.46
CA VAL A 93 34.69 3.68 -11.97
C VAL A 93 34.19 4.30 -13.28
N ASP A 94 34.83 5.36 -13.77
CA ASP A 94 34.33 6.16 -14.89
C ASP A 94 34.16 5.30 -16.16
N GLY A 95 32.95 5.31 -16.72
CA GLY A 95 32.59 4.55 -17.91
C GLY A 95 32.58 3.03 -17.74
N LYS A 96 32.67 2.49 -16.51
CA LYS A 96 32.73 1.04 -16.23
C LYS A 96 31.43 0.54 -15.60
N PHE A 97 31.21 -0.77 -15.66
CA PHE A 97 30.18 -1.42 -14.85
C PHE A 97 30.79 -1.80 -13.50
N VAL A 98 30.16 -1.40 -12.40
CA VAL A 98 30.62 -1.76 -11.05
C VAL A 98 29.89 -2.99 -10.54
N LEU A 99 30.63 -3.96 -9.99
CA LEU A 99 30.07 -5.17 -9.38
C LEU A 99 30.04 -5.00 -7.85
N VAL A 100 28.86 -5.20 -7.25
CA VAL A 100 28.61 -5.06 -5.80
C VAL A 100 27.79 -6.24 -5.27
N THR A 101 27.72 -6.41 -3.95
CA THR A 101 26.76 -7.32 -3.31
C THR A 101 25.40 -6.64 -3.14
N GLY A 102 24.32 -7.41 -3.31
CA GLY A 102 22.94 -6.96 -3.13
C GLY A 102 22.37 -7.42 -1.80
N ASN A 103 22.17 -6.48 -0.87
CA ASN A 103 21.44 -6.68 0.38
C ASN A 103 20.46 -5.53 0.62
N ASN A 104 19.16 -5.79 0.47
CA ASN A 104 18.13 -4.76 0.63
C ASN A 104 17.95 -4.25 2.08
N ILE A 105 18.62 -4.86 3.06
CA ILE A 105 18.60 -4.40 4.46
C ILE A 105 19.35 -3.06 4.61
N HIS A 106 20.46 -2.87 3.89
CA HIS A 106 21.32 -1.68 4.06
C HIS A 106 20.90 -0.50 3.20
N CYS A 107 20.46 -0.75 1.96
CA CYS A 107 19.92 0.26 1.05
C CYS A 107 19.14 -0.40 -0.10
N SER A 108 18.37 0.39 -0.85
CA SER A 108 17.63 -0.07 -2.02
C SER A 108 18.53 -0.25 -3.26
N MET A 109 18.04 -0.91 -4.30
CA MET A 109 18.79 -1.07 -5.56
C MET A 109 18.94 0.26 -6.31
N GLU A 110 17.91 1.11 -6.25
CA GLU A 110 17.89 2.44 -6.85
C GLU A 110 18.93 3.35 -6.22
N LEU A 111 19.09 3.30 -4.90
CA LEU A 111 20.07 4.12 -4.21
C LEU A 111 21.51 3.73 -4.59
N ARG A 112 21.78 2.43 -4.78
CA ARG A 112 23.08 1.95 -5.28
C ARG A 112 23.34 2.44 -6.69
N ALA A 113 22.35 2.30 -7.57
CA ALA A 113 22.46 2.76 -8.96
C ALA A 113 22.72 4.27 -9.02
N PHE A 114 22.04 5.05 -8.17
CA PHE A 114 22.29 6.48 -8.02
C PHE A 114 23.75 6.77 -7.63
N PHE A 115 24.29 6.13 -6.59
CA PHE A 115 25.68 6.37 -6.19
C PHE A 115 26.70 5.93 -7.23
N ALA A 116 26.45 4.81 -7.92
CA ALA A 116 27.31 4.37 -9.01
C ALA A 116 27.32 5.37 -10.16
N GLN A 117 26.14 5.86 -10.56
CA GLN A 117 25.99 6.86 -11.61
C GLN A 117 26.65 8.19 -11.22
N ASP A 118 26.44 8.66 -9.99
CA ASP A 118 27.04 9.89 -9.46
C ASP A 118 28.58 9.82 -9.46
N ALA A 119 29.13 8.63 -9.23
CA ALA A 119 30.57 8.38 -9.31
C ALA A 119 31.11 8.22 -10.76
N GLY A 120 30.26 8.27 -11.79
CA GLY A 120 30.64 8.15 -13.20
C GLY A 120 30.57 6.74 -13.79
N ALA A 121 30.05 5.76 -13.04
CA ALA A 121 29.88 4.42 -13.58
C ALA A 121 28.88 4.39 -14.74
N ALA A 122 29.17 3.59 -15.77
CA ALA A 122 28.26 3.35 -16.89
C ALA A 122 27.08 2.43 -16.51
N GLY A 123 27.22 1.67 -15.42
CA GLY A 123 26.19 0.78 -14.92
C GLY A 123 26.60 0.06 -13.64
N ILE A 124 25.67 -0.69 -13.05
CA ILE A 124 25.89 -1.47 -11.83
C ILE A 124 25.38 -2.90 -12.01
N ILE A 125 26.17 -3.87 -11.55
CA ILE A 125 25.83 -5.28 -11.44
C ILE A 125 25.73 -5.61 -9.96
N ILE A 126 24.54 -6.02 -9.53
CA ILE A 126 24.26 -6.35 -8.14
C ILE A 126 24.21 -7.86 -7.99
N GLN A 127 25.24 -8.45 -7.37
CA GLN A 127 25.25 -9.86 -7.00
C GLN A 127 24.37 -10.06 -5.77
N THR A 128 23.16 -10.55 -5.98
CA THR A 128 22.22 -10.89 -4.90
C THR A 128 22.01 -12.40 -4.81
N THR A 129 21.53 -12.90 -3.67
CA THR A 129 20.92 -14.23 -3.61
C THR A 129 19.74 -14.25 -4.58
N PRO A 130 19.51 -15.33 -5.36
CA PRO A 130 18.56 -15.31 -6.46
C PRO A 130 17.20 -14.74 -6.04
N PHE A 131 16.80 -13.62 -6.63
CA PHE A 131 15.41 -13.17 -6.61
C PHE A 131 14.62 -14.23 -7.38
N GLY A 132 13.67 -14.91 -6.73
CA GLY A 132 13.00 -16.11 -7.27
C GLY A 132 13.46 -17.43 -6.66
N ILE A 133 14.44 -17.41 -5.76
CA ILE A 133 14.60 -18.45 -4.75
C ILE A 133 14.55 -17.71 -3.42
N ALA A 134 13.34 -17.32 -3.00
CA ALA A 134 13.16 -17.07 -1.58
C ALA A 134 13.73 -18.29 -0.85
N PRO A 135 14.49 -18.14 0.25
CA PRO A 135 14.68 -19.27 1.13
C PRO A 135 13.26 -19.71 1.51
N VAL A 136 12.80 -20.80 0.90
CA VAL A 136 11.64 -21.53 1.34
C VAL A 136 12.00 -21.85 2.80
N PRO A 137 11.37 -21.22 3.79
CA PRO A 137 11.62 -21.58 5.16
C PRO A 137 11.10 -23.00 5.27
N ASP A 138 12.02 -23.97 5.33
CA ASP A 138 11.83 -25.33 5.83
C ASP A 138 10.36 -25.79 5.86
N LEU A 139 9.81 -26.12 4.68
CA LEU A 139 8.41 -26.57 4.53
C LEU A 139 8.21 -28.03 4.94
N ASP A 140 9.26 -28.72 5.42
CA ASP A 140 9.18 -30.13 5.79
C ASP A 140 8.63 -30.37 7.21
N ASN A 141 8.25 -29.32 7.97
CA ASN A 141 7.86 -29.55 9.38
C ASN A 141 6.83 -28.60 10.02
N GLN A 142 5.97 -27.93 9.25
CA GLN A 142 4.80 -27.28 9.85
C GLN A 142 3.54 -27.62 9.07
N ASP A 143 2.62 -28.32 9.74
CA ASP A 143 1.20 -28.29 9.41
C ASP A 143 0.80 -26.82 9.20
N PHE A 144 0.71 -26.37 7.95
CA PHE A 144 0.22 -25.03 7.65
C PHE A 144 -1.21 -24.97 8.19
N PRO A 145 -1.50 -24.15 9.22
CA PRO A 145 -2.86 -24.00 9.66
C PRO A 145 -3.63 -23.41 8.48
N VAL A 146 -4.52 -24.21 7.91
CA VAL A 146 -5.54 -23.73 6.97
C VAL A 146 -6.43 -22.80 7.81
N GLY A 147 -6.08 -21.51 7.80
CA GLY A 147 -6.83 -20.50 8.53
C GLY A 147 -8.27 -20.49 8.05
N ASP A 148 -9.22 -20.50 8.97
CA ASP A 148 -10.62 -20.29 8.63
C ASP A 148 -10.81 -18.83 8.19
N PHE A 149 -10.80 -18.62 6.87
CA PHE A 149 -10.93 -17.30 6.22
C PHE A 149 -12.15 -16.51 6.70
N SER A 150 -13.20 -17.19 7.16
CA SER A 150 -14.42 -16.56 7.67
C SER A 150 -14.25 -15.87 9.04
N LYS A 151 -13.14 -16.17 9.74
CA LYS A 151 -12.83 -15.66 11.09
C LYS A 151 -11.73 -14.61 11.11
N MET A 152 -11.13 -14.28 9.96
CA MET A 152 -10.09 -13.27 9.90
C MET A 152 -10.70 -11.87 9.88
N PRO A 153 -10.37 -10.99 10.84
CA PRO A 153 -10.81 -9.60 10.81
C PRO A 153 -10.20 -8.91 9.59
N ILE A 154 -11.01 -8.12 8.91
CA ILE A 154 -10.65 -7.51 7.61
C ILE A 154 -9.95 -6.20 7.83
N GLN A 155 -10.28 -5.56 8.95
CA GLN A 155 -9.56 -4.42 9.45
C GLN A 155 -8.60 -4.85 10.55
N ASP A 156 -7.52 -4.10 10.69
CA ASP A 156 -6.59 -4.28 11.79
C ASP A 156 -7.16 -3.67 13.07
N VAL A 157 -8.20 -4.33 13.58
CA VAL A 157 -8.85 -4.03 14.86
C VAL A 157 -7.91 -4.28 16.04
N SER A 158 -6.80 -4.98 15.84
CA SER A 158 -5.81 -5.25 16.89
C SER A 158 -5.02 -4.00 17.29
N PHE A 159 -4.81 -3.07 16.34
CA PHE A 159 -4.38 -1.69 16.63
C PHE A 159 -5.55 -0.71 16.76
N GLY A 160 -6.77 -1.23 16.63
CA GLY A 160 -8.03 -0.56 16.91
C GLY A 160 -8.65 0.23 15.75
N PHE A 161 -8.06 0.22 14.55
CA PHE A 161 -8.69 0.86 13.39
C PHE A 161 -10.00 0.15 12.98
N PRO A 162 -10.99 0.88 12.43
CA PRO A 162 -10.96 2.30 12.09
C PRO A 162 -11.32 3.15 13.31
N PHE A 163 -10.71 4.33 13.42
CA PHE A 163 -11.02 5.24 14.51
C PHE A 163 -11.39 6.63 14.00
N PRO A 164 -12.39 7.28 14.60
CA PRO A 164 -12.59 8.71 14.41
C PRO A 164 -11.49 9.45 15.18
N VAL A 165 -10.78 10.32 14.48
CA VAL A 165 -9.68 11.08 15.03
C VAL A 165 -9.90 12.53 14.68
N VAL A 166 -9.68 13.46 15.61
CA VAL A 166 -9.67 14.87 15.21
C VAL A 166 -8.32 15.08 14.52
N ASN A 167 -8.31 15.59 13.29
CA ASN A 167 -7.17 16.37 12.86
C ASN A 167 -7.37 17.77 13.41
N GLY A 168 -7.14 17.88 14.71
CA GLY A 168 -6.76 19.16 15.24
C GLY A 168 -5.34 19.35 14.80
N ARG A 169 -5.05 20.53 14.26
CA ARG A 169 -3.74 21.11 14.57
C ARG A 169 -3.65 21.21 16.10
N ASP A 170 -3.32 20.11 16.76
CA ASP A 170 -2.24 20.21 17.73
C ASP A 170 -1.15 21.00 17.00
N PRO A 171 -0.66 22.12 17.55
CA PRO A 171 0.50 22.81 17.00
C PRO A 171 1.65 21.87 16.61
N ASN A 172 1.71 20.67 17.21
CA ASN A 172 2.70 19.62 16.94
C ASN A 172 2.25 18.56 15.90
N GLY A 173 1.05 18.64 15.34
CA GLY A 173 0.53 17.71 14.33
C GLY A 173 0.16 16.32 14.85
N LEU A 174 -0.02 16.15 16.17
CA LEU A 174 -0.44 14.88 16.75
C LEU A 174 -1.94 14.67 16.55
N LEU A 175 -2.30 13.46 16.08
CA LEU A 175 -3.67 13.02 15.93
C LEU A 175 -4.15 12.43 17.26
N SER A 176 -5.29 12.91 17.77
CA SER A 176 -5.88 12.41 19.03
C SER A 176 -7.33 11.95 18.81
N LYS A 177 -7.71 10.85 19.47
CA LYS A 177 -9.06 10.28 19.40
C LYS A 177 -10.11 11.31 19.83
N THR A 178 -11.19 11.41 19.06
CA THR A 178 -12.32 12.29 19.37
C THR A 178 -13.39 11.55 20.18
N PRO A 179 -13.82 12.05 21.34
CA PRO A 179 -15.00 11.53 22.01
C PRO A 179 -16.27 11.75 21.15
N PRO A 180 -17.19 10.77 21.06
CA PRO A 180 -18.52 11.01 20.52
C PRO A 180 -19.22 12.19 21.22
N GLY A 181 -20.04 12.92 20.48
CA GLY A 181 -20.71 14.15 20.90
C GLY A 181 -19.89 15.42 20.70
N THR A 182 -18.63 15.31 20.24
CA THR A 182 -17.81 16.49 19.93
C THR A 182 -18.43 17.31 18.81
N SER A 183 -18.37 18.63 18.97
CA SER A 183 -18.82 19.60 17.97
C SER A 183 -17.66 20.10 17.12
N PHE A 184 -17.83 20.04 15.81
CA PHE A 184 -16.92 20.60 14.82
C PHE A 184 -17.57 21.80 14.14
N ASP A 185 -16.93 22.96 14.26
CA ASP A 185 -17.40 24.18 13.59
C ASP A 185 -16.70 24.35 12.24
N LEU A 186 -17.39 23.98 11.17
CA LEU A 186 -16.89 24.07 9.80
C LEU A 186 -17.27 25.42 9.15
N ARG A 187 -17.83 26.37 9.90
CA ARG A 187 -18.23 27.68 9.38
C ARG A 187 -17.07 28.67 9.29
N GLY A 188 -16.04 28.44 10.10
CA GLY A 188 -14.82 29.24 10.11
C GLY A 188 -13.91 28.93 8.93
N PRO A 189 -12.82 29.69 8.74
CA PRO A 189 -11.75 29.28 7.83
C PRO A 189 -11.29 27.87 8.20
N VAL A 190 -11.01 27.02 7.20
CA VAL A 190 -10.67 25.58 7.30
C VAL A 190 -9.34 25.29 8.04
N ASN A 191 -8.84 26.27 8.79
CA ASN A 191 -7.63 26.23 9.59
C ASN A 191 -7.90 25.64 10.98
N GLU A 192 -9.18 25.40 11.32
CA GLU A 192 -9.64 24.88 12.60
C GLU A 192 -10.02 23.39 12.51
N LEU A 193 -10.21 22.78 13.69
CA LEU A 193 -10.49 21.37 13.93
C LEU A 193 -11.49 20.78 12.91
N VAL A 194 -11.02 19.89 12.03
CA VAL A 194 -11.90 19.13 11.13
C VAL A 194 -12.04 17.67 11.60
N PRO A 195 -13.24 17.08 11.47
CA PRO A 195 -13.41 15.67 11.72
C PRO A 195 -12.62 14.87 10.67
N VAL A 196 -11.83 13.92 11.15
CA VAL A 196 -11.04 13.03 10.30
C VAL A 196 -11.37 11.58 10.64
N VAL A 197 -11.55 10.77 9.61
CA VAL A 197 -11.59 9.32 9.78
C VAL A 197 -10.25 8.77 9.31
N LEU A 198 -9.52 8.13 10.23
CA LEU A 198 -8.30 7.41 9.87
C LEU A 198 -8.64 5.96 9.59
N THR A 199 -8.25 5.52 8.40
CA THR A 199 -8.34 4.12 7.99
C THR A 199 -6.94 3.62 7.68
N ARG A 200 -6.60 2.42 8.14
CA ARG A 200 -5.36 1.77 7.72
C ARG A 200 -5.60 1.04 6.40
N GLU A 201 -4.66 1.15 5.48
CA GLU A 201 -4.70 0.32 4.27
C GLU A 201 -4.33 -1.13 4.62
N GLY A 202 -5.33 -2.01 4.56
CA GLY A 202 -5.20 -3.45 4.71
C GLY A 202 -5.40 -4.21 3.39
N SER A 203 -4.91 -5.44 3.32
CA SER A 203 -5.01 -6.31 2.13
C SER A 203 -6.47 -6.56 1.70
N PRO A 204 -6.72 -6.73 0.40
CA PRO A 204 -7.54 -5.81 -0.40
C PRO A 204 -8.70 -5.29 0.44
N THR A 205 -8.67 -4.01 0.85
CA THR A 205 -9.75 -3.46 1.64
C THR A 205 -10.90 -3.15 0.67
N PRO A 206 -11.98 -3.95 0.66
CA PRO A 206 -13.08 -3.67 -0.25
C PRO A 206 -13.74 -2.36 0.17
N ARG A 207 -14.12 -1.57 -0.84
CA ARG A 207 -14.86 -0.29 -0.78
C ARG A 207 -15.16 0.18 0.65
N LEU A 208 -14.21 0.88 1.24
CA LEU A 208 -14.40 1.52 2.54
C LEU A 208 -15.36 2.68 2.36
N THR A 209 -16.64 2.41 2.63
CA THR A 209 -17.66 3.45 2.60
C THR A 209 -17.77 4.06 3.98
N ILE A 210 -17.22 5.26 4.16
CA ILE A 210 -17.52 6.05 5.34
C ILE A 210 -18.91 6.63 5.12
N ARG A 211 -19.88 6.12 5.88
CA ARG A 211 -21.29 6.42 5.74
C ARG A 211 -21.69 7.46 6.77
N VAL A 212 -22.49 8.42 6.34
CA VAL A 212 -23.00 9.49 7.19
C VAL A 212 -24.51 9.31 7.35
N TYR A 213 -24.96 9.28 8.60
CA TYR A 213 -26.37 9.21 8.99
C TYR A 213 -26.73 10.46 9.78
N ASP A 214 -27.93 10.99 9.61
CA ASP A 214 -28.41 12.09 10.46
C ASP A 214 -28.84 11.62 11.86
N SER A 215 -29.33 12.57 12.65
CA SER A 215 -29.87 12.36 14.00
C SER A 215 -31.08 11.43 14.05
N GLN A 216 -31.77 11.19 12.92
CA GLN A 216 -32.89 10.26 12.77
C GLN A 216 -32.45 8.90 12.23
N ASN A 217 -31.13 8.68 12.11
CA ASN A 217 -30.52 7.49 11.55
C ASN A 217 -30.86 7.26 10.06
N VAL A 218 -31.17 8.33 9.32
CA VAL A 218 -31.39 8.29 7.89
C VAL A 218 -30.04 8.47 7.18
N PHE A 219 -29.71 7.53 6.29
CA PHE A 219 -28.50 7.59 5.49
C PHE A 219 -28.49 8.82 4.57
N LYS A 220 -27.44 9.64 4.66
CA LYS A 220 -27.27 10.86 3.86
C LYS A 220 -26.34 10.69 2.67
N GLY A 221 -25.39 9.77 2.76
CA GLY A 221 -24.43 9.51 1.69
C GLY A 221 -23.07 9.11 2.22
N TYR A 222 -22.13 8.98 1.27
CA TYR A 222 -20.74 8.67 1.53
C TYR A 222 -19.94 9.95 1.79
N LEU A 223 -19.09 9.94 2.81
CA LEU A 223 -18.21 11.05 3.14
C LEU A 223 -17.35 11.43 1.92
N TYR A 224 -17.34 12.73 1.61
CA TYR A 224 -16.44 13.30 0.63
C TYR A 224 -15.31 14.08 1.32
N SER A 225 -14.08 13.75 0.95
CA SER A 225 -12.86 14.43 1.39
C SER A 225 -12.35 15.29 0.25
N PRO A 226 -12.13 16.61 0.42
CA PRO A 226 -11.64 17.47 -0.66
C PRO A 226 -10.26 17.06 -1.21
N ASP A 227 -9.42 16.45 -0.38
CA ASP A 227 -8.06 16.00 -0.73
C ASP A 227 -8.01 14.59 -1.35
N LEU A 228 -8.92 13.70 -0.98
CA LEU A 228 -8.92 12.30 -1.44
C LEU A 228 -10.13 11.90 -2.31
N GLY A 229 -11.12 12.76 -2.43
CA GLY A 229 -12.39 12.48 -3.09
C GLY A 229 -13.32 11.63 -2.23
N LEU A 230 -14.04 10.71 -2.87
CA LEU A 230 -15.03 9.86 -2.21
C LEU A 230 -14.35 8.74 -1.43
N ALA A 231 -14.80 8.54 -0.19
CA ALA A 231 -14.55 7.31 0.53
C ALA A 231 -15.41 6.16 -0.07
N ASP A 232 -15.14 5.79 -1.32
CA ASP A 232 -15.77 4.67 -2.05
C ASP A 232 -14.78 4.00 -3.04
N ILE A 233 -13.55 4.52 -3.15
CA ILE A 233 -12.57 3.98 -4.09
C ILE A 233 -11.86 2.81 -3.42
N ALA A 234 -11.80 1.66 -4.11
CA ALA A 234 -10.93 0.56 -3.73
C ALA A 234 -9.48 1.03 -3.88
N MET A 235 -8.79 1.21 -2.75
CA MET A 235 -7.36 1.48 -2.76
C MET A 235 -6.63 0.13 -2.71
N GLY A 236 -5.87 -0.14 -3.78
CA GLY A 236 -4.96 -1.29 -3.81
C GLY A 236 -3.89 -1.16 -2.73
N ARG A 237 -3.13 -2.24 -2.47
CA ARG A 237 -2.08 -2.24 -1.44
C ARG A 237 -1.10 -1.08 -1.68
N ASP A 238 -1.03 -0.10 -0.79
CA ASP A 238 0.24 0.58 -0.61
C ASP A 238 1.16 -0.37 0.17
N ARG A 239 2.41 -0.48 -0.29
CA ARG A 239 3.38 -1.34 0.39
C ARG A 239 3.66 -0.68 1.73
N ASN A 240 3.02 -1.15 2.79
CA ASN A 240 3.21 -0.80 4.21
C ASN A 240 4.67 -0.98 4.73
N TRP A 241 5.65 -1.09 3.83
CA TRP A 241 7.01 -1.57 4.04
C TRP A 241 8.07 -0.56 3.59
N TRP A 242 7.71 0.70 3.31
CA TRP A 242 8.71 1.70 2.91
C TRP A 242 9.78 1.92 4.00
N LYS A 243 9.44 1.70 5.29
CA LYS A 243 10.38 1.68 6.43
C LYS A 243 9.87 0.76 7.56
N PRO A 244 10.76 0.05 8.29
CA PRO A 244 10.37 -0.65 9.51
C PRO A 244 9.71 0.33 10.48
N ASN A 245 8.55 -0.04 11.03
CA ASN A 245 7.76 0.72 12.01
C ASN A 245 6.95 1.93 11.50
N TYR A 246 6.73 2.08 10.20
CA TYR A 246 5.81 3.10 9.66
C TYR A 246 4.57 2.43 9.04
N PHE A 247 3.39 2.84 9.50
CA PHE A 247 2.12 2.43 8.90
C PHE A 247 1.65 3.48 7.90
N SER A 248 1.16 3.06 6.73
CA SER A 248 0.40 3.96 5.86
C SER A 248 -1.02 4.09 6.41
N LEU A 249 -1.45 5.33 6.63
CA LEU A 249 -2.81 5.66 7.06
C LEU A 249 -3.43 6.56 6.01
N GLN A 250 -4.65 6.22 5.62
CA GLN A 250 -5.51 7.11 4.84
C GLN A 250 -6.29 8.01 5.77
N ARG A 251 -6.41 9.27 5.35
CA ARG A 251 -6.98 10.36 6.15
C ARG A 251 -8.13 11.00 5.40
N TRP A 252 -9.35 10.71 5.83
CA TRP A 252 -10.56 11.27 5.23
C TRP A 252 -11.01 12.50 6.02
N SER A 253 -10.69 13.69 5.52
CA SER A 253 -11.07 14.97 6.12
C SER A 253 -12.46 15.41 5.67
N TRP A 254 -13.39 15.49 6.61
CA TRP A 254 -14.78 15.77 6.29
C TRP A 254 -15.14 17.24 6.49
N LEU A 255 -15.51 17.92 5.41
CA LEU A 255 -15.97 19.32 5.44
C LEU A 255 -17.50 19.47 5.43
N GLY A 256 -18.22 18.41 5.79
CA GLY A 256 -19.69 18.41 5.81
C GLY A 256 -20.35 18.04 4.48
N ASP A 257 -19.56 17.73 3.44
CA ASP A 257 -20.07 17.27 2.16
C ASP A 257 -20.16 15.73 2.12
N VAL A 258 -21.20 15.23 1.47
CA VAL A 258 -21.39 13.80 1.17
C VAL A 258 -21.80 13.59 -0.27
N LEU A 259 -21.63 12.39 -0.79
CA LEU A 259 -22.25 11.95 -2.03
C LEU A 259 -23.44 11.01 -1.71
N PRO A 260 -24.68 11.46 -1.96
CA PRO A 260 -25.84 10.58 -1.83
C PRO A 260 -25.76 9.38 -2.79
N GLU A 261 -26.25 8.22 -2.35
CA GLU A 261 -26.25 7.00 -3.16
C GLU A 261 -27.01 7.18 -4.48
N GLY A 262 -26.44 6.66 -5.57
CA GLY A 262 -27.03 6.77 -6.90
C GLY A 262 -26.96 8.16 -7.53
N THR A 263 -26.20 9.09 -6.94
CA THR A 263 -26.02 10.45 -7.47
C THR A 263 -24.57 10.71 -7.86
N SER A 264 -24.34 11.78 -8.63
CA SER A 264 -23.01 12.29 -9.00
C SER A 264 -22.74 13.69 -8.44
N THR A 265 -23.66 14.22 -7.63
CA THR A 265 -23.61 15.59 -7.12
C THR A 265 -23.42 15.56 -5.62
N LEU A 266 -22.42 16.30 -5.12
CA LEU A 266 -22.20 16.43 -3.69
C LEU A 266 -23.34 17.20 -3.03
N LEU A 267 -23.70 16.75 -1.84
CA LEU A 267 -24.69 17.37 -0.96
C LEU A 267 -23.96 17.93 0.26
N SER A 268 -23.98 19.25 0.42
CA SER A 268 -23.55 19.91 1.66
C SER A 268 -24.62 19.73 2.72
N LEU A 269 -24.22 19.15 3.84
CA LEU A 269 -25.12 18.81 4.92
C LEU A 269 -25.38 20.02 5.85
N PRO A 270 -26.62 20.21 6.35
CA PRO A 270 -26.93 21.29 7.26
C PRO A 270 -26.25 21.13 8.63
N SER A 271 -26.30 22.16 9.45
CA SER A 271 -25.81 22.09 10.84
C SER A 271 -26.70 21.17 11.69
N GLU A 272 -26.21 19.98 12.07
CA GLU A 272 -26.89 19.03 12.96
C GLU A 272 -25.92 17.95 13.49
N SER A 273 -26.44 16.95 14.19
CA SER A 273 -25.68 15.80 14.66
C SER A 273 -25.70 14.68 13.61
N TYR A 274 -24.53 14.14 13.29
CA TYR A 274 -24.36 13.05 12.34
C TYR A 274 -23.63 11.86 12.96
N ARG A 275 -24.15 10.67 12.72
CA ARG A 275 -23.50 9.41 13.06
C ARG A 275 -22.62 8.96 11.89
N LEU A 276 -21.39 8.60 12.19
CA LEU A 276 -20.42 8.11 11.22
C LEU A 276 -20.24 6.61 11.38
N GLU A 277 -20.31 5.87 10.28
CA GLU A 277 -19.99 4.45 10.24
C GLU A 277 -18.91 4.19 9.19
N VAL A 278 -17.97 3.30 9.50
CA VAL A 278 -17.12 2.69 8.46
C VAL A 278 -17.67 1.32 8.16
N ALA A 279 -18.10 1.12 6.92
CA ALA A 279 -18.51 -0.19 6.46
C ALA A 279 -17.36 -0.80 5.66
N SER A 280 -16.82 -1.90 6.16
CA SER A 280 -15.80 -2.71 5.49
C SER A 280 -16.46 -3.96 4.95
N GLN A 281 -16.50 -4.14 3.63
CA GLN A 281 -17.09 -5.37 3.09
C GLN A 281 -16.31 -6.59 3.58
N ARG A 282 -17.06 -7.64 3.89
CA ARG A 282 -16.54 -8.93 4.30
C ARG A 282 -15.84 -9.59 3.12
N LYS A 283 -14.65 -10.14 3.32
CA LYS A 283 -13.95 -10.92 2.29
C LYS A 283 -14.88 -12.04 1.81
N PHE A 284 -14.88 -12.30 0.50
CA PHE A 284 -15.66 -13.37 -0.13
C PHE A 284 -17.19 -13.25 -0.01
N THR A 285 -17.70 -12.03 0.14
CA THR A 285 -19.15 -11.78 0.15
C THR A 285 -19.62 -11.03 -1.09
N ALA A 286 -20.92 -11.08 -1.39
CA ALA A 286 -21.50 -10.46 -2.58
C ALA A 286 -21.53 -8.92 -2.50
N GLY A 287 -21.13 -8.33 -1.37
CA GLY A 287 -21.15 -6.89 -1.16
C GLY A 287 -22.55 -6.35 -0.90
N LEU A 288 -23.48 -7.20 -0.45
CA LEU A 288 -24.83 -6.83 -0.04
C LEU A 288 -24.81 -6.15 1.33
N TYR A 289 -24.90 -4.82 1.34
CA TYR A 289 -25.01 -4.07 2.58
C TYR A 289 -26.38 -4.27 3.24
N PRO A 290 -26.45 -4.41 4.59
CA PRO A 290 -25.35 -4.47 5.56
C PRO A 290 -24.81 -5.89 5.82
N GLN A 291 -25.49 -6.92 5.33
CA GLN A 291 -25.21 -8.33 5.66
C GLN A 291 -23.74 -8.74 5.42
N ASP A 292 -23.19 -8.21 4.34
CA ASP A 292 -21.87 -8.53 3.85
C ASP A 292 -20.81 -7.56 4.34
N TYR A 293 -21.07 -6.75 5.37
CA TYR A 293 -20.12 -5.76 5.87
C TYR A 293 -19.84 -5.94 7.37
N GLU A 294 -18.61 -5.69 7.75
CA GLU A 294 -18.23 -5.36 9.12
C GLU A 294 -18.46 -3.86 9.32
N ILE A 295 -19.35 -3.52 10.27
CA ILE A 295 -19.76 -2.13 10.52
C ILE A 295 -19.06 -1.65 11.79
N PHE A 296 -18.30 -0.58 11.65
CA PHE A 296 -17.66 0.11 12.76
C PHE A 296 -18.38 1.42 13.01
N ASP A 297 -19.17 1.47 14.10
CA ASP A 297 -19.80 2.71 14.55
C ASP A 297 -18.74 3.61 15.18
N LEU A 298 -18.48 4.75 14.55
CA LEU A 298 -17.53 5.73 15.04
C LEU A 298 -18.18 6.71 16.05
N GLY A 299 -19.50 6.66 16.20
CA GLY A 299 -20.28 7.54 17.06
C GLY A 299 -20.88 8.74 16.34
N THR A 300 -21.54 9.58 17.13
CA THR A 300 -22.25 10.77 16.66
C THR A 300 -21.44 12.04 16.93
N TYR A 301 -21.43 12.96 15.98
CA TYR A 301 -20.69 14.24 16.05
C TYR A 301 -21.59 15.39 15.65
N ASN A 302 -21.46 16.55 16.30
CA ASN A 302 -22.20 17.74 15.89
C ASN A 302 -21.39 18.50 14.85
N ILE A 303 -21.98 18.79 13.71
CA ILE A 303 -21.31 19.46 12.60
C ILE A 303 -22.02 20.78 12.37
N LEU A 304 -21.28 21.89 12.43
CA LEU A 304 -21.81 23.23 12.14
C LEU A 304 -21.32 23.66 10.77
N THR A 305 -22.22 23.87 9.83
CA THR A 305 -21.93 24.25 8.43
C THR A 305 -22.61 25.56 8.05
N ASN A 306 -22.08 26.23 7.03
CA ASN A 306 -22.66 27.45 6.47
C ASN A 306 -23.71 27.15 5.37
N ASN A 307 -24.54 26.10 5.50
CA ASN A 307 -25.65 25.77 4.57
C ASN A 307 -25.34 26.00 3.06
N GLY A 308 -24.11 25.74 2.62
CA GLY A 308 -23.62 26.09 1.29
C GLY A 308 -22.25 25.46 1.03
N PRO A 309 -21.84 25.32 -0.25
CA PRO A 309 -20.62 24.63 -0.62
C PRO A 309 -19.40 25.31 0.00
N GLN A 310 -18.61 24.52 0.72
CA GLN A 310 -17.37 24.98 1.35
C GLN A 310 -16.33 25.31 0.26
N GLN A 311 -15.57 26.39 0.44
CA GLN A 311 -14.45 26.67 -0.46
C GLN A 311 -13.36 25.61 -0.24
N PRO A 312 -12.79 25.02 -1.31
CA PRO A 312 -11.73 24.02 -1.18
C PRO A 312 -10.49 24.61 -0.50
N PHE A 313 -9.70 23.74 0.13
CA PHE A 313 -8.38 24.10 0.65
C PHE A 313 -7.55 24.78 -0.45
N LYS A 314 -6.98 25.94 -0.15
CA LYS A 314 -5.90 26.53 -0.95
C LYS A 314 -4.55 26.02 -0.49
#